data_AF-A0A562Q432-F1
#
_entry.id   AF-A0A562Q432-F1
#
_cell.length_a   1.000
_cell.length_b   1.000
_cell.length_c   1.000
_cell.angle_alpha   90.00
_cell.angle_beta   90.00
_cell.angle_gamma   90.00
#
_symmetry.space_group_name_H-M   'P 1'
#
loop_
_entity.id
_entity.type
_entity.pdbx_description
1 polymer ?
#
loop_
_entity_poly.entity_id
_entity_poly.type
_entity_poly.pdbx_seq_one_letter_code
_entity_poly.pdbx_strand_id
1 'polypeptide(L)'
;MSELPYDPVQLMREHPEQMRVPGALMSKKGPQDYVGCVPAITGTLFFKGAHLPEVREAICNCFDLYAALAGDRLTWLWRDEPPVGPDKYAYTQAPSLREMMKQLRENDFTGFTYVSGTQPHDAGEWEFSVFGLRGWQADMGDWGLSALRFAMPLLQVEDNPTVFQSLFVSFATRLRAIHGHGGHGLVLSAVRVDENQPFEAFMSAKLNGLDVGDTSLACKHAHEGIKTVSWLTAISQEIVEEIGGLPAIRSELPLDWFALYDYKSGIVIQSGPKPEAAPVDVDPRPARLVLPNALLRPFRAPKVALHTGSKYGEPRIVGLTADQWLKRFDVEEGEIIAYKRKLLDEPKLSETSTLPARL
;
A
#
# COMPACT_ATOMS: atom_id res chain seq x y z
N MET A 1 22.10 -17.81 -4.32
CA MET A 1 22.05 -16.43 -4.82
C MET A 1 22.82 -16.40 -6.13
N SER A 2 22.15 -16.30 -7.28
CA SER A 2 22.87 -15.92 -8.50
C SER A 2 23.32 -14.48 -8.29
N GLU A 3 24.63 -14.25 -8.15
CA GLU A 3 25.18 -12.90 -8.17
C GLU A 3 24.77 -12.28 -9.50
N LEU A 4 23.85 -11.31 -9.45
CA LEU A 4 23.59 -10.46 -10.60
C LEU A 4 24.92 -9.80 -10.96
N PRO A 5 25.25 -9.63 -12.25
CA PRO A 5 26.55 -9.08 -12.67
C PRO A 5 26.76 -7.61 -12.27
N TYR A 6 25.83 -7.02 -11.52
CA TYR A 6 25.81 -5.65 -11.03
C TYR A 6 25.04 -5.59 -9.70
N ASP A 7 25.35 -4.60 -8.86
CA ASP A 7 24.56 -4.28 -7.67
C ASP A 7 23.26 -3.56 -8.09
N PRO A 8 22.07 -4.15 -7.84
CA PRO A 8 20.80 -3.51 -8.20
C PRO A 8 20.58 -2.16 -7.52
N VAL A 9 21.10 -1.95 -6.31
CA VAL A 9 20.98 -0.67 -5.58
C VAL A 9 21.83 0.39 -6.26
N GLN A 10 23.06 0.05 -6.63
CA GLN A 10 23.92 0.95 -7.39
C GLN A 10 23.31 1.29 -8.75
N LEU A 11 22.76 0.31 -9.48
CA LEU A 11 22.10 0.54 -10.76
C LEU A 11 20.91 1.51 -10.62
N MET A 12 20.09 1.35 -9.59
CA MET A 12 18.97 2.27 -9.31
C MET A 12 19.45 3.70 -9.03
N ARG A 13 20.61 3.88 -8.37
CA ARG A 13 21.17 5.20 -8.09
C ARG A 13 21.74 5.88 -9.33
N GLU A 14 22.43 5.11 -10.17
CA GLU A 14 23.08 5.63 -11.38
C GLU A 14 22.08 5.86 -12.51
N HIS A 15 21.02 5.05 -12.57
CA HIS A 15 20.05 5.02 -13.64
C HIS A 15 18.59 4.95 -13.15
N PRO A 16 18.11 5.93 -12.36
CA PRO A 16 16.74 5.93 -11.84
C PRO A 16 15.68 5.92 -12.96
N GLU A 17 16.00 6.43 -14.15
CA GLU A 17 15.14 6.38 -15.33
C GLU A 17 14.86 4.96 -15.81
N GLN A 18 15.76 4.00 -15.57
CA GLN A 18 15.57 2.60 -15.98
C GLN A 18 14.50 1.88 -15.16
N MET A 19 14.11 2.44 -14.01
CA MET A 19 13.03 1.92 -13.17
C MET A 19 11.64 2.34 -13.67
N ARG A 20 11.58 3.29 -14.62
CA ARG A 20 10.32 3.79 -15.18
C ARG A 20 9.84 2.85 -16.28
N VAL A 21 8.60 2.40 -16.14
CA VAL A 21 7.99 1.51 -17.11
C VAL A 21 7.19 2.33 -18.12
N PRO A 22 7.37 2.14 -19.43
CA PRO A 22 6.56 2.82 -20.44
C PRO A 22 5.06 2.60 -20.23
N GLY A 23 4.30 3.66 -20.46
CA GLY A 23 2.86 3.66 -20.41
C GLY A 23 2.25 2.60 -21.32
N ALA A 24 1.25 1.87 -20.81
CA ALA A 24 0.50 0.90 -21.59
C ALA A 24 1.37 -0.20 -22.26
N LEU A 25 2.54 -0.52 -21.68
CA LEU A 25 3.55 -1.46 -22.22
C LEU A 25 2.95 -2.80 -22.68
N MET A 26 1.98 -3.33 -21.92
CA MET A 26 1.31 -4.60 -22.20
C MET A 26 -0.12 -4.44 -22.73
N SER A 27 -0.46 -3.24 -23.21
CA SER A 27 -1.75 -2.99 -23.85
C SER A 27 -1.76 -3.41 -25.32
N LYS A 28 -2.95 -3.57 -25.91
CA LYS A 28 -3.11 -3.86 -27.35
C LYS A 28 -2.39 -2.87 -28.27
N LYS A 29 -2.31 -1.59 -27.88
CA LYS A 29 -1.68 -0.53 -28.69
C LYS A 29 -0.16 -0.48 -28.54
N GLY A 30 0.41 -1.29 -27.65
CA GLY A 30 1.81 -1.26 -27.29
C GLY A 30 2.17 -0.06 -26.40
N PRO A 31 3.47 0.13 -26.13
CA PRO A 31 3.99 1.24 -25.32
C PRO A 31 3.57 2.60 -25.86
N GLN A 32 3.26 3.52 -24.96
CA GLN A 32 2.92 4.91 -25.24
C GLN A 32 3.93 5.85 -24.57
N ASP A 33 4.00 7.08 -25.07
CA ASP A 33 4.95 8.11 -24.62
C ASP A 33 4.50 8.78 -23.32
N TYR A 34 4.57 8.02 -22.22
CA TYR A 34 4.40 8.48 -20.85
C TYR A 34 4.96 7.43 -19.87
N VAL A 35 5.11 7.78 -18.60
CA VAL A 35 5.49 6.82 -17.54
C VAL A 35 4.26 6.10 -17.02
N GLY A 36 4.15 4.81 -17.31
CA GLY A 36 3.02 3.96 -16.95
C GLY A 36 2.99 3.55 -15.49
N CYS A 37 4.15 3.15 -14.98
CA CYS A 37 4.35 2.89 -13.57
C CYS A 37 5.81 3.00 -13.14
N VAL A 38 6.01 3.11 -11.82
CA VAL A 38 7.33 3.08 -11.18
C VAL A 38 7.27 2.18 -9.93
N PRO A 39 8.26 1.30 -9.70
CA PRO A 39 8.32 0.50 -8.48
C PRO A 39 8.67 1.38 -7.27
N ALA A 40 7.99 1.14 -6.16
CA ALA A 40 8.12 1.94 -4.95
C ALA A 40 7.80 1.10 -3.71
N ILE A 41 8.07 1.64 -2.52
CA ILE A 41 7.45 1.15 -1.30
C ILE A 41 6.15 1.91 -1.11
N THR A 42 5.05 1.16 -1.05
CA THR A 42 3.69 1.68 -1.00
C THR A 42 3.02 1.28 0.30
N GLY A 43 2.15 2.13 0.83
CA GLY A 43 1.38 1.89 2.04
C GLY A 43 -0.07 2.28 1.83
N THR A 44 -1.00 1.43 2.23
CA THR A 44 -2.44 1.68 2.14
C THR A 44 -3.07 1.43 3.50
N LEU A 45 -3.86 2.40 3.98
CA LEU A 45 -4.62 2.32 5.23
C LEU A 45 -6.10 2.52 4.96
N PHE A 46 -6.93 1.63 5.48
CA PHE A 46 -8.39 1.69 5.37
C PHE A 46 -9.00 2.22 6.67
N PHE A 47 -9.90 3.19 6.55
CA PHE A 47 -10.49 3.90 7.69
C PHE A 47 -11.93 4.37 7.39
N LYS A 48 -12.63 4.83 8.42
CA LYS A 48 -14.01 5.34 8.34
C LYS A 48 -14.05 6.86 8.41
N GLY A 49 -15.16 7.43 7.92
CA GLY A 49 -15.52 8.81 8.22
C GLY A 49 -14.74 9.88 7.44
N ALA A 50 -14.23 9.61 6.24
CA ALA A 50 -13.52 10.61 5.44
C ALA A 50 -14.35 11.87 5.08
N HIS A 51 -15.68 11.80 5.22
CA HIS A 51 -16.59 12.94 5.10
C HIS A 51 -16.63 13.85 6.35
N LEU A 52 -16.15 13.36 7.50
CA LEU A 52 -16.19 14.08 8.77
C LEU A 52 -15.06 15.13 8.85
N PRO A 53 -15.32 16.35 9.35
CA PRO A 53 -14.32 17.41 9.44
C PRO A 53 -13.03 17.02 10.17
N GLU A 54 -13.15 16.31 11.30
CA GLU A 54 -12.03 15.87 12.12
C GLU A 54 -11.14 14.83 11.42
N VAL A 55 -11.74 13.97 10.58
CA VAL A 55 -10.99 12.98 9.80
C VAL A 55 -10.31 13.65 8.60
N ARG A 56 -10.95 14.62 7.95
CA ARG A 56 -10.32 15.45 6.91
C ARG A 56 -9.13 16.22 7.44
N GLU A 57 -9.25 16.73 8.65
CA GLU A 57 -8.14 17.36 9.38
C GLU A 57 -7.01 16.35 9.68
N ALA A 58 -7.34 15.13 10.10
CA ALA A 58 -6.36 14.06 10.26
C ALA A 58 -5.64 13.71 8.94
N ILE A 59 -6.36 13.64 7.83
CA ILE A 59 -5.81 13.46 6.48
C ILE A 59 -4.84 14.59 6.11
N CYS A 60 -5.20 15.85 6.40
CA CYS A 60 -4.32 17.00 6.17
C CYS A 60 -3.02 16.86 6.98
N ASN A 61 -3.11 16.44 8.24
CA ASN A 61 -1.92 16.23 9.06
C ASN A 61 -1.04 15.06 8.56
N CYS A 62 -1.63 14.02 7.96
CA CYS A 62 -0.86 12.98 7.26
C CYS A 62 -0.14 13.57 6.04
N PHE A 63 -0.84 14.39 5.25
CA PHE A 63 -0.26 15.04 4.08
C PHE A 63 0.88 16.00 4.46
N ASP A 64 0.74 16.80 5.51
CA ASP A 64 1.79 17.73 5.96
C ASP A 64 3.09 17.00 6.30
N LEU A 65 2.99 15.85 6.99
CA LEU A 65 4.15 14.98 7.27
C LEU A 65 4.77 14.39 6.00
N TYR A 66 3.93 13.93 5.08
CA TYR A 66 4.39 13.37 3.81
C TYR A 66 5.05 14.43 2.92
N ALA A 67 4.44 15.61 2.79
CA ALA A 67 4.93 16.73 2.01
C ALA A 67 6.22 17.32 2.58
N ALA A 68 6.40 17.30 3.91
CA ALA A 68 7.67 17.69 4.53
C ALA A 68 8.83 16.77 4.11
N LEU A 69 8.55 15.48 3.84
CA LEU A 69 9.53 14.54 3.33
C LEU A 69 9.71 14.68 1.81
N ALA A 70 8.61 14.64 1.04
CA ALA A 70 8.63 14.67 -0.41
C ALA A 70 9.13 16.01 -0.97
N GLY A 71 8.78 17.12 -0.32
CA GLY A 71 9.20 18.46 -0.66
C GLY A 71 8.80 18.88 -2.08
N ASP A 72 9.76 19.47 -2.79
CA ASP A 72 9.64 19.95 -4.17
C ASP A 72 9.54 18.83 -5.23
N ARG A 73 9.65 17.56 -4.82
CA ARG A 73 9.48 16.42 -5.73
C ARG A 73 8.03 16.18 -6.13
N LEU A 74 7.06 16.69 -5.37
CA LEU A 74 5.66 16.68 -5.80
C LEU A 74 5.46 17.73 -6.89
N THR A 75 4.87 17.33 -8.01
CA THR A 75 4.78 18.15 -9.22
C THR A 75 3.34 18.40 -9.66
N TRP A 76 2.44 17.46 -9.40
CA TRP A 76 1.05 17.54 -9.84
C TRP A 76 0.07 17.11 -8.75
N LEU A 77 -1.11 17.71 -8.80
CA LEU A 77 -2.27 17.37 -7.99
C LEU A 77 -3.45 17.09 -8.92
N TRP A 78 -4.12 15.96 -8.69
CA TRP A 78 -5.44 15.61 -9.23
C TRP A 78 -6.50 15.60 -8.14
N ARG A 79 -7.71 16.03 -8.49
CA ARG A 79 -8.87 16.11 -7.62
C ARG A 79 -10.04 15.41 -8.30
N ASP A 80 -10.68 14.50 -7.60
CA ASP A 80 -11.87 13.81 -8.11
C ASP A 80 -13.12 14.59 -7.74
N GLU A 81 -13.94 14.91 -8.74
CA GLU A 81 -15.21 15.63 -8.59
C GLU A 81 -15.13 16.89 -7.69
N PRO A 82 -14.19 17.83 -7.94
CA PRO A 82 -14.08 19.01 -7.11
C PRO A 82 -15.36 19.86 -7.20
N PRO A 83 -15.93 20.32 -6.06
CA PRO A 83 -17.12 21.17 -6.10
C PRO A 83 -16.82 22.56 -6.71
N VAL A 84 -15.57 23.02 -6.59
CA VAL A 84 -15.09 24.31 -7.10
C VAL A 84 -13.65 24.17 -7.60
N GLY A 85 -13.33 24.90 -8.68
CA GLY A 85 -12.00 24.96 -9.28
C GLY A 85 -11.69 23.76 -10.19
N PRO A 86 -10.50 23.74 -10.83
CA PRO A 86 -10.09 22.66 -11.70
C PRO A 86 -9.84 21.34 -10.93
N ASP A 87 -9.93 20.25 -11.70
CA ASP A 87 -9.59 18.88 -11.31
C ASP A 87 -8.09 18.60 -11.27
N LYS A 88 -7.28 19.56 -11.73
CA LYS A 88 -5.82 19.41 -11.84
C LYS A 88 -5.08 20.71 -11.59
N TYR A 89 -3.95 20.61 -10.87
CA TYR A 89 -3.01 21.71 -10.66
C TYR A 89 -1.57 21.23 -10.83
N ALA A 90 -0.70 22.13 -11.30
CA ALA A 90 0.71 22.04 -10.93
C ALA A 90 0.81 22.25 -9.42
N TYR A 91 1.57 21.40 -8.71
CA TYR A 91 1.57 21.35 -7.24
C TYR A 91 1.89 22.70 -6.60
N THR A 92 2.87 23.42 -7.15
CA THR A 92 3.29 24.74 -6.65
C THR A 92 2.26 25.86 -6.84
N GLN A 93 1.23 25.61 -7.64
CA GLN A 93 0.14 26.55 -7.92
C GLN A 93 -1.18 26.13 -7.24
N ALA A 94 -1.20 24.97 -6.58
CA ALA A 94 -2.38 24.46 -5.92
C ALA A 94 -2.63 25.21 -4.59
N PRO A 95 -3.89 25.47 -4.22
CA PRO A 95 -4.23 25.75 -2.83
C PRO A 95 -3.79 24.59 -1.93
N SER A 96 -3.57 24.84 -0.65
CA SER A 96 -3.21 23.77 0.29
C SER A 96 -4.34 22.73 0.40
N LEU A 97 -3.98 21.48 0.70
CA LEU A 97 -4.97 20.40 0.91
C LEU A 97 -6.05 20.83 1.91
N ARG A 98 -5.62 21.51 2.98
CA ARG A 98 -6.48 21.97 4.07
C ARG A 98 -7.47 23.05 3.63
N GLU A 99 -7.05 23.98 2.77
CA GLU A 99 -7.97 24.97 2.19
C GLU A 99 -9.02 24.32 1.29
N MET A 100 -8.62 23.33 0.48
CA MET A 100 -9.55 22.59 -0.38
C MET A 100 -10.52 21.72 0.44
N MET A 101 -10.03 21.04 1.47
CA MET A 101 -10.86 20.20 2.37
C MET A 101 -11.92 21.01 3.12
N LYS A 102 -11.64 22.27 3.48
CA LYS A 102 -12.61 23.18 4.11
C LYS A 102 -13.79 23.55 3.20
N GLN A 103 -13.63 23.44 1.89
CA GLN A 103 -14.69 23.73 0.91
C GLN A 103 -15.61 22.54 0.67
N LEU A 104 -15.20 21.33 1.09
CA LEU A 104 -15.99 20.13 0.91
C LEU A 104 -17.13 20.07 1.94
N ARG A 105 -18.34 19.78 1.48
CA ARG A 105 -19.47 19.40 2.34
C ARG A 105 -19.45 17.90 2.61
N GLU A 106 -20.30 17.45 3.52
CA GLU A 106 -20.39 16.05 3.95
C GLU A 106 -20.58 15.06 2.79
N ASN A 107 -21.40 15.43 1.80
CA ASN A 107 -21.70 14.57 0.65
C ASN A 107 -20.84 14.85 -0.59
N ASP A 108 -19.86 15.74 -0.49
CA ASP A 108 -18.88 15.95 -1.55
C ASP A 108 -17.79 14.86 -1.44
N PHE A 109 -17.32 14.41 -2.60
CA PHE A 109 -16.33 13.35 -2.67
C PHE A 109 -14.96 13.85 -2.20
N THR A 110 -14.23 13.03 -1.43
CA THR A 110 -12.90 13.38 -0.93
C THR A 110 -11.86 12.60 -1.71
N GLY A 111 -11.52 13.10 -2.91
CA GLY A 111 -10.55 12.49 -3.81
C GLY A 111 -9.42 13.44 -4.14
N PHE A 112 -8.20 13.11 -3.71
CA PHE A 112 -6.99 13.90 -3.98
C PHE A 112 -5.83 12.96 -4.26
N THR A 113 -5.07 13.22 -5.32
CA THR A 113 -3.88 12.45 -5.67
C THR A 113 -2.73 13.39 -6.03
N TYR A 114 -1.70 13.42 -5.20
CA TYR A 114 -0.45 14.15 -5.41
C TYR A 114 0.60 13.20 -5.95
N VAL A 115 1.28 13.58 -7.03
CA VAL A 115 2.28 12.73 -7.70
C VAL A 115 3.55 13.53 -8.05
N SER A 116 4.62 12.80 -8.31
CA SER A 116 5.94 13.31 -8.73
C SER A 116 6.25 13.09 -10.21
N GLY A 117 5.24 12.77 -11.03
CA GLY A 117 5.38 12.61 -12.48
C GLY A 117 5.89 13.88 -13.17
N THR A 118 6.64 13.75 -14.25
CA THR A 118 7.11 14.94 -15.00
C THR A 118 5.93 15.62 -15.69
N GLN A 119 5.15 14.83 -16.44
CA GLN A 119 3.85 15.21 -16.98
C GLN A 119 2.74 14.86 -15.99
N PRO A 120 1.56 15.51 -16.08
CA PRO A 120 0.46 15.23 -15.15
C PRO A 120 -0.09 13.80 -15.23
N HIS A 121 0.18 13.09 -16.32
CA HIS A 121 -0.25 11.70 -16.53
C HIS A 121 0.91 10.69 -16.40
N ASP A 122 2.10 11.15 -15.97
CA ASP A 122 3.20 10.26 -15.64
C ASP A 122 3.02 9.73 -14.22
N ALA A 123 3.28 8.43 -14.03
CA ALA A 123 3.56 7.91 -12.70
C ALA A 123 4.87 8.49 -12.15
N GLY A 124 4.97 8.58 -10.83
CA GLY A 124 6.18 9.01 -10.12
C GLY A 124 6.41 8.18 -8.86
N GLU A 125 7.62 8.21 -8.33
CA GLU A 125 8.02 7.41 -7.15
C GLU A 125 7.36 7.89 -5.85
N TRP A 126 7.00 9.17 -5.80
CA TRP A 126 6.24 9.79 -4.72
C TRP A 126 4.77 9.91 -5.16
N GLU A 127 3.89 9.33 -4.34
CA GLU A 127 2.43 9.43 -4.47
C GLU A 127 1.81 9.62 -3.08
N PHE A 128 0.79 10.49 -2.98
CA PHE A 128 -0.13 10.53 -1.86
C PHE A 128 -1.55 10.65 -2.40
N SER A 129 -2.36 9.63 -2.18
CA SER A 129 -3.72 9.52 -2.70
C SER A 129 -4.70 9.24 -1.57
N VAL A 130 -5.85 9.92 -1.61
CA VAL A 130 -6.96 9.72 -0.69
C VAL A 130 -8.22 9.45 -1.48
N PHE A 131 -8.91 8.38 -1.12
CA PHE A 131 -10.25 8.04 -1.59
C PHE A 131 -11.18 8.03 -0.38
N GLY A 132 -12.05 9.02 -0.26
CA GLY A 132 -12.97 9.17 0.86
C GLY A 132 -14.43 9.00 0.46
N LEU A 133 -15.13 8.10 1.15
CA LEU A 133 -16.58 7.91 0.99
C LEU A 133 -17.34 9.17 1.41
N ARG A 134 -18.39 9.49 0.65
CA ARG A 134 -19.37 10.54 0.99
C ARG A 134 -20.14 10.14 2.26
N GLY A 135 -20.74 11.12 2.95
CA GLY A 135 -21.59 10.88 4.14
C GLY A 135 -22.65 9.81 3.90
N TRP A 136 -23.47 10.01 2.86
CA TRP A 136 -24.54 9.05 2.53
C TRP A 136 -24.03 7.64 2.21
N GLN A 137 -22.83 7.48 1.63
CA GLN A 137 -22.23 6.17 1.35
C GLN A 137 -21.77 5.50 2.64
N ALA A 138 -21.20 6.28 3.56
CA ALA A 138 -20.77 5.78 4.86
C ALA A 138 -21.98 5.35 5.72
N ASP A 139 -23.09 6.07 5.65
CA ASP A 139 -24.32 5.75 6.39
C ASP A 139 -24.99 4.45 5.93
N MET A 140 -24.88 4.11 4.64
CA MET A 140 -25.39 2.82 4.12
C MET A 140 -24.60 1.62 4.68
N GLY A 141 -23.32 1.80 5.00
CA GLY A 141 -22.49 0.81 5.69
C GLY A 141 -21.93 -0.33 4.83
N ASP A 142 -22.39 -0.50 3.59
CA ASP A 142 -21.98 -1.57 2.66
C ASP A 142 -21.13 -1.10 1.46
N TRP A 143 -20.87 0.22 1.35
CA TRP A 143 -20.06 0.81 0.29
C TRP A 143 -18.54 0.60 0.43
N GLY A 144 -18.09 -0.01 1.54
CA GLY A 144 -16.68 -0.20 1.81
C GLY A 144 -16.11 0.73 2.88
N LEU A 145 -14.81 0.94 2.81
CA LEU A 145 -14.08 1.91 3.65
C LEU A 145 -13.51 3.05 2.79
N SER A 146 -13.04 4.10 3.44
CA SER A 146 -12.15 5.07 2.82
C SER A 146 -10.71 4.57 2.88
N ALA A 147 -9.84 5.08 2.01
CA ALA A 147 -8.44 4.70 1.97
C ALA A 147 -7.52 5.90 1.79
N LEU A 148 -6.33 5.80 2.41
CA LEU A 148 -5.18 6.65 2.14
C LEU A 148 -4.08 5.73 1.64
N ARG A 149 -3.57 6.02 0.45
CA ARG A 149 -2.39 5.39 -0.14
C ARG A 149 -1.25 6.39 -0.20
N PHE A 150 -0.03 5.97 0.11
CA PHE A 150 1.16 6.77 -0.13
C PHE A 150 2.31 5.88 -0.61
N ALA A 151 3.26 6.48 -1.32
CA ALA A 151 4.43 5.78 -1.85
C ALA A 151 5.70 6.62 -1.71
N MET A 152 6.84 5.97 -1.64
CA MET A 152 8.15 6.63 -1.74
C MET A 152 9.16 5.74 -2.48
N PRO A 153 10.24 6.34 -3.03
CA PRO A 153 11.27 5.60 -3.77
C PRO A 153 11.86 4.44 -2.97
N LEU A 154 12.18 3.35 -3.65
CA LEU A 154 12.87 2.20 -3.05
C LEU A 154 14.16 2.62 -2.32
N LEU A 155 14.96 3.49 -2.96
CA LEU A 155 16.22 3.98 -2.41
C LEU A 155 16.03 4.80 -1.12
N GLN A 156 14.92 5.52 -0.98
CA GLN A 156 14.63 6.28 0.24
C GLN A 156 14.45 5.34 1.44
N VAL A 157 13.83 4.17 1.22
CA VAL A 157 13.64 3.15 2.24
C VAL A 157 14.91 2.32 2.45
N GLU A 158 15.71 2.09 1.41
CA GLU A 158 17.01 1.43 1.54
C GLU A 158 17.98 2.28 2.40
N ASP A 159 18.01 3.59 2.17
CA ASP A 159 18.88 4.52 2.90
C ASP A 159 18.39 4.84 4.31
N ASN A 160 17.07 4.82 4.50
CA ASN A 160 16.45 5.07 5.80
C ASN A 160 15.23 4.18 6.02
N PRO A 161 15.43 2.91 6.44
CA PRO A 161 14.35 1.92 6.59
C PRO A 161 13.20 2.41 7.48
N THR A 162 13.53 3.16 8.52
CA THR A 162 12.57 3.62 9.54
C THR A 162 11.66 4.76 9.10
N VAL A 163 12.00 5.51 8.04
CA VAL A 163 11.18 6.65 7.61
C VAL A 163 9.78 6.21 7.16
N PHE A 164 9.71 5.12 6.38
CA PHE A 164 8.44 4.58 5.90
C PHE A 164 7.61 4.01 7.05
N GLN A 165 8.26 3.26 7.95
CA GLN A 165 7.64 2.66 9.13
C GLN A 165 7.02 3.74 10.03
N SER A 166 7.76 4.83 10.28
CA SER A 166 7.31 5.94 11.10
C SER A 166 6.09 6.64 10.49
N LEU A 167 6.08 6.88 9.17
CA LEU A 167 4.92 7.46 8.48
C LEU A 167 3.72 6.52 8.54
N PHE A 168 3.92 5.22 8.25
CA PHE A 168 2.85 4.23 8.26
C PHE A 168 2.17 4.13 9.64
N VAL A 169 2.96 4.01 10.71
CA VAL A 169 2.44 4.00 12.10
C VAL A 169 1.75 5.32 12.44
N SER A 170 2.36 6.46 12.10
CA SER A 170 1.74 7.77 12.37
C SER A 170 0.41 7.95 11.64
N PHE A 171 0.30 7.48 10.39
CA PHE A 171 -0.93 7.60 9.62
C PHE A 171 -2.00 6.66 10.17
N ALA A 172 -1.62 5.44 10.55
CA ALA A 172 -2.52 4.49 11.20
C ALA A 172 -3.12 5.08 12.49
N THR A 173 -2.30 5.74 13.33
CA THR A 173 -2.77 6.44 14.53
C THR A 173 -3.74 7.57 14.21
N ARG A 174 -3.37 8.46 13.26
CA ARG A 174 -4.15 9.67 12.94
C ARG A 174 -5.50 9.34 12.33
N LEU A 175 -5.53 8.33 11.46
CA LEU A 175 -6.73 7.89 10.76
C LEU A 175 -7.55 6.88 11.56
N ARG A 176 -7.04 6.40 12.70
CA ARG A 176 -7.61 5.27 13.46
C ARG A 176 -7.90 4.09 12.51
N ALA A 177 -6.87 3.68 11.77
CA ALA A 177 -7.01 2.69 10.70
C ALA A 177 -7.61 1.38 11.22
N ILE A 178 -8.54 0.80 10.45
CA ILE A 178 -9.14 -0.51 10.74
C ILE A 178 -8.15 -1.61 10.35
N HIS A 179 -7.57 -1.49 9.17
CA HIS A 179 -6.45 -2.31 8.75
C HIS A 179 -5.69 -1.61 7.62
N GLY A 180 -4.55 -2.18 7.26
CA GLY A 180 -3.76 -1.70 6.14
C GLY A 180 -2.50 -2.50 5.96
N HIS A 181 -1.76 -2.20 4.91
CA HIS A 181 -0.53 -2.90 4.56
C HIS A 181 0.49 -1.95 3.94
N GLY A 182 1.78 -2.28 4.09
CA GLY A 182 2.88 -1.53 3.48
C GLY A 182 4.02 -2.45 3.06
N GLY A 183 4.58 -2.21 1.88
CA GLY A 183 5.62 -3.05 1.26
C GLY A 183 5.87 -2.69 -0.20
N HIS A 184 6.46 -3.61 -0.96
CA HIS A 184 6.69 -3.40 -2.40
C HIS A 184 5.37 -3.22 -3.14
N GLY A 185 5.31 -2.25 -4.04
CA GLY A 185 4.18 -2.03 -4.93
C GLY A 185 4.61 -1.28 -6.19
N LEU A 186 3.66 -1.08 -7.10
CA LEU A 186 3.82 -0.17 -8.23
C LEU A 186 2.98 1.09 -7.98
N VAL A 187 3.55 2.25 -8.28
CA VAL A 187 2.77 3.47 -8.48
C VAL A 187 2.38 3.51 -9.95
N LEU A 188 1.09 3.33 -10.25
CA LEU A 188 0.56 3.44 -11.61
C LEU A 188 0.25 4.90 -11.93
N SER A 189 0.18 5.26 -13.21
CA SER A 189 -0.33 6.58 -13.61
C SER A 189 -1.76 6.76 -13.09
N ALA A 190 -1.97 7.71 -12.19
CA ALA A 190 -3.23 7.96 -11.51
C ALA A 190 -4.43 8.19 -12.46
N VAL A 191 -4.19 8.74 -13.65
CA VAL A 191 -5.23 9.04 -14.66
C VAL A 191 -5.26 8.06 -15.83
N ARG A 192 -4.46 6.99 -15.77
CA ARG A 192 -4.36 5.92 -16.79
C ARG A 192 -4.12 4.56 -16.14
N VAL A 193 -4.81 4.30 -15.04
CA VAL A 193 -4.63 3.08 -14.23
C VAL A 193 -4.96 1.85 -15.08
N ASP A 194 -6.08 1.91 -15.82
CA ASP A 194 -6.56 0.79 -16.63
C ASP A 194 -5.55 0.36 -17.69
N GLU A 195 -4.87 1.28 -18.36
CA GLU A 195 -3.86 0.95 -19.38
C GLU A 195 -2.60 0.28 -18.78
N ASN A 196 -2.33 0.48 -17.49
CA ASN A 196 -1.10 0.04 -16.84
C ASN A 196 -1.26 -1.16 -15.91
N GLN A 197 -2.48 -1.49 -15.48
CA GLN A 197 -2.81 -2.71 -14.74
C GLN A 197 -2.28 -4.02 -15.37
N PRO A 198 -2.22 -4.19 -16.72
CA PRO A 198 -1.67 -5.42 -17.30
C PRO A 198 -0.21 -5.68 -16.93
N PHE A 199 0.61 -4.63 -16.83
CA PHE A 199 1.99 -4.77 -16.40
C PHE A 199 2.09 -5.10 -14.90
N GLU A 200 1.23 -4.49 -14.07
CA GLU A 200 1.13 -4.85 -12.65
C GLU A 200 0.72 -6.33 -12.47
N ALA A 201 -0.23 -6.82 -13.28
CA ALA A 201 -0.63 -8.23 -13.28
C ALA A 201 0.54 -9.15 -13.65
N PHE A 202 1.32 -8.79 -14.66
CA PHE A 202 2.53 -9.52 -15.03
C PHE A 202 3.57 -9.56 -13.91
N MET A 203 3.78 -8.44 -13.21
CA MET A 203 4.74 -8.37 -12.10
C MET A 203 4.28 -9.15 -10.87
N SER A 204 2.98 -9.15 -10.55
CA SER A 204 2.44 -9.92 -9.42
C SER A 204 2.58 -11.43 -9.62
N ALA A 205 2.56 -11.91 -10.88
CA ALA A 205 2.85 -13.31 -11.19
C ALA A 205 4.32 -13.71 -10.96
N LYS A 206 5.22 -12.73 -10.75
CA LYS A 206 6.65 -12.96 -10.49
C LYS A 206 7.05 -12.68 -9.04
N LEU A 207 6.33 -11.78 -8.38
CA LEU A 207 6.66 -11.28 -7.05
C LEU A 207 5.43 -11.40 -6.14
N ASN A 208 5.37 -12.47 -5.34
CA ASN A 208 4.25 -12.67 -4.43
C ASN A 208 4.18 -11.60 -3.33
N GLY A 209 5.28 -10.91 -3.03
CA GLY A 209 5.30 -9.84 -2.03
C GLY A 209 4.72 -8.50 -2.50
N LEU A 210 4.43 -8.38 -3.81
CA LEU A 210 3.97 -7.14 -4.44
C LEU A 210 2.50 -6.83 -4.09
N ASP A 211 2.25 -5.63 -3.56
CA ASP A 211 0.91 -5.05 -3.49
C ASP A 211 0.44 -4.65 -4.89
N VAL A 212 -0.83 -4.94 -5.16
CA VAL A 212 -1.47 -4.66 -6.45
C VAL A 212 -2.86 -4.10 -6.27
N GLY A 213 -3.33 -3.45 -7.33
CA GLY A 213 -4.72 -3.06 -7.48
C GLY A 213 -4.98 -1.60 -7.13
N ASP A 214 -6.07 -1.11 -7.71
CA ASP A 214 -6.49 0.27 -7.58
C ASP A 214 -7.08 0.54 -6.19
N THR A 215 -6.73 1.69 -5.61
CA THR A 215 -7.17 2.09 -4.27
C THR A 215 -8.68 2.21 -4.17
N SER A 216 -9.35 2.77 -5.20
CA SER A 216 -10.82 2.93 -5.21
C SER A 216 -11.55 1.58 -5.29
N LEU A 217 -10.97 0.61 -6.00
CA LEU A 217 -11.52 -0.75 -6.07
C LEU A 217 -11.31 -1.51 -4.74
N ALA A 218 -10.12 -1.40 -4.15
CA ALA A 218 -9.78 -2.10 -2.91
C ALA A 218 -10.70 -1.70 -1.75
N CYS A 219 -11.18 -0.45 -1.73
CA CYS A 219 -12.11 0.05 -0.73
C CYS A 219 -13.41 -0.75 -0.60
N LYS A 220 -13.93 -1.31 -1.70
CA LYS A 220 -15.27 -1.95 -1.77
C LYS A 220 -15.43 -3.08 -0.75
N HIS A 221 -14.40 -3.92 -0.62
CA HIS A 221 -14.42 -5.09 0.28
C HIS A 221 -13.57 -4.90 1.54
N ALA A 222 -12.98 -3.72 1.72
CA ALA A 222 -12.16 -3.44 2.89
C ALA A 222 -12.96 -3.45 4.20
N HIS A 223 -14.28 -3.25 4.17
CA HIS A 223 -15.13 -3.37 5.35
C HIS A 223 -15.40 -4.83 5.74
N GLU A 224 -15.19 -5.79 4.82
CA GLU A 224 -15.42 -7.22 5.03
C GLU A 224 -14.20 -7.94 5.63
N GLY A 225 -13.04 -7.27 5.72
CA GLY A 225 -11.83 -7.80 6.34
C GLY A 225 -10.54 -7.27 5.74
N ILE A 226 -9.41 -7.86 6.17
CA ILE A 226 -8.07 -7.49 5.75
C ILE A 226 -7.85 -7.89 4.28
N LYS A 227 -7.36 -6.95 3.45
CA LYS A 227 -7.03 -7.21 2.03
C LYS A 227 -5.84 -8.16 1.89
N THR A 228 -4.75 -7.91 2.61
CA THR A 228 -3.52 -8.70 2.52
C THR A 228 -2.59 -8.41 3.70
N VAL A 229 -1.58 -9.28 3.89
CA VAL A 229 -0.43 -9.02 4.76
C VAL A 229 0.77 -8.61 3.90
N SER A 230 1.66 -7.80 4.48
CA SER A 230 2.91 -7.38 3.82
C SER A 230 4.01 -7.15 4.86
N TRP A 231 5.07 -6.43 4.47
CA TRP A 231 6.14 -6.04 5.38
C TRP A 231 5.61 -5.29 6.61
N LEU A 232 4.71 -4.34 6.42
CA LEU A 232 3.92 -3.72 7.47
C LEU A 232 2.47 -4.13 7.31
N THR A 233 1.81 -4.50 8.40
CA THR A 233 0.39 -4.84 8.43
C THR A 233 -0.26 -4.19 9.65
N ALA A 234 -1.16 -3.22 9.43
CA ALA A 234 -1.95 -2.61 10.49
C ALA A 234 -3.23 -3.43 10.73
N ILE A 235 -3.56 -3.67 12.00
CA ILE A 235 -4.81 -4.31 12.42
C ILE A 235 -5.41 -3.54 13.60
N SER A 236 -6.73 -3.37 13.59
CA SER A 236 -7.42 -2.63 14.64
C SER A 236 -7.40 -3.34 15.99
N GLN A 237 -7.71 -2.59 17.04
CA GLN A 237 -7.80 -3.12 18.40
C GLN A 237 -8.83 -4.25 18.51
N GLU A 238 -9.95 -4.17 17.79
CA GLU A 238 -10.97 -5.23 17.75
C GLU A 238 -10.38 -6.55 17.23
N ILE A 239 -9.60 -6.52 16.14
CA ILE A 239 -8.94 -7.71 15.58
C ILE A 239 -7.89 -8.25 16.57
N VAL A 240 -7.12 -7.37 17.23
CA VAL A 240 -6.14 -7.76 18.24
C VAL A 240 -6.81 -8.51 19.40
N GLU A 241 -7.96 -8.03 19.87
CA GLU A 241 -8.72 -8.66 20.95
C GLU A 241 -9.31 -10.01 20.53
N GLU A 242 -9.86 -10.12 19.32
CA GLU A 242 -10.40 -11.37 18.78
C GLU A 242 -9.33 -12.46 18.57
N ILE A 243 -8.05 -12.08 18.33
CA ILE A 243 -6.92 -13.02 18.30
C ILE A 243 -6.57 -13.54 19.71
N GLY A 244 -6.96 -12.84 20.78
CA GLY A 244 -6.55 -13.12 22.16
C GLY A 244 -5.47 -12.16 22.68
N GLY A 245 -5.31 -10.99 22.06
CA GLY A 245 -4.43 -9.91 22.49
C GLY A 245 -2.95 -10.09 22.13
N LEU A 246 -2.12 -9.17 22.61
CA LEU A 246 -0.67 -9.19 22.37
C LEU A 246 0.04 -10.50 22.77
N PRO A 247 -0.32 -11.19 23.88
CA PRO A 247 0.33 -12.46 24.22
C PRO A 247 0.13 -13.54 23.15
N ALA A 248 -1.07 -13.65 22.59
CA ALA A 248 -1.37 -14.61 21.52
C ALA A 248 -0.59 -14.27 20.25
N ILE A 249 -0.56 -12.98 19.86
CA ILE A 249 0.22 -12.51 18.70
C ILE A 249 1.71 -12.81 18.87
N ARG A 250 2.29 -12.54 20.03
CA ARG A 250 3.72 -12.79 20.33
C ARG A 250 4.08 -14.28 20.35
N SER A 251 3.13 -15.15 20.69
CA SER A 251 3.31 -16.60 20.63
C SER A 251 3.45 -17.09 19.19
N GLU A 252 2.69 -16.50 18.27
CA GLU A 252 2.71 -16.88 16.85
C GLU A 252 3.80 -16.14 16.06
N LEU A 253 4.14 -14.92 16.46
CA LEU A 253 5.10 -14.03 15.79
C LEU A 253 6.24 -13.64 16.75
N PRO A 254 7.36 -14.39 16.77
CA PRO A 254 8.47 -14.13 17.68
C PRO A 254 9.21 -12.82 17.39
N LEU A 255 9.53 -12.06 18.44
CA LEU A 255 10.02 -10.67 18.32
C LEU A 255 11.44 -10.50 17.75
N ASP A 256 12.16 -11.61 17.53
CA ASP A 256 13.42 -11.62 16.80
C ASP A 256 13.23 -11.30 15.31
N TRP A 257 12.07 -11.64 14.74
CA TRP A 257 11.74 -11.43 13.32
C TRP A 257 10.58 -10.45 13.11
N PHE A 258 9.75 -10.27 14.13
CA PHE A 258 8.58 -9.40 14.07
C PHE A 258 8.67 -8.26 15.07
N ALA A 259 8.23 -7.07 14.68
CA ALA A 259 8.06 -5.94 15.61
C ALA A 259 6.61 -5.52 15.67
N LEU A 260 6.16 -5.12 16.85
CA LEU A 260 4.80 -4.67 17.10
C LEU A 260 4.85 -3.20 17.54
N TYR A 261 4.02 -2.36 16.91
CA TYR A 261 3.93 -0.94 17.24
C TYR A 261 2.49 -0.59 17.59
N ASP A 262 2.27 -0.07 18.79
CA ASP A 262 0.96 0.48 19.16
C ASP A 262 0.68 1.76 18.35
N TYR A 263 -0.51 1.82 17.75
CA TYR A 263 -1.02 3.03 17.12
C TYR A 263 -2.28 3.58 17.82
N LYS A 264 -2.50 3.23 19.09
CA LYS A 264 -3.60 3.63 19.99
C LYS A 264 -4.96 2.97 19.71
N SER A 265 -5.25 2.66 18.45
CA SER A 265 -6.49 1.99 18.05
C SER A 265 -6.23 0.65 17.36
N GLY A 266 -5.09 0.03 17.66
CA GLY A 266 -4.62 -1.21 17.07
C GLY A 266 -3.10 -1.29 17.07
N ILE A 267 -2.56 -2.26 16.32
CA ILE A 267 -1.11 -2.45 16.19
C ILE A 267 -0.66 -2.56 14.73
N VAL A 268 0.54 -2.07 14.45
CA VAL A 268 1.27 -2.42 13.22
C VAL A 268 2.21 -3.59 13.52
N ILE A 269 2.06 -4.66 12.76
CA ILE A 269 2.97 -5.79 12.71
C ILE A 269 3.99 -5.51 11.60
N GLN A 270 5.27 -5.54 11.93
CA GLN A 270 6.36 -5.55 10.98
C GLN A 270 6.93 -6.96 10.81
N SER A 271 7.10 -7.38 9.56
CA SER A 271 7.52 -8.71 9.14
C SER A 271 8.93 -8.70 8.54
N GLY A 272 9.95 -8.81 9.39
CA GLY A 272 11.36 -8.77 9.00
C GLY A 272 11.94 -7.37 8.81
N PRO A 273 13.25 -7.28 8.54
CA PRO A 273 14.00 -6.02 8.59
C PRO A 273 13.77 -5.09 7.39
N LYS A 274 13.26 -5.62 6.27
CA LYS A 274 13.03 -4.87 5.03
C LYS A 274 11.82 -5.40 4.25
N PRO A 275 11.25 -4.60 3.32
CA PRO A 275 10.22 -5.08 2.38
C PRO A 275 10.54 -6.43 1.73
N GLU A 276 9.56 -7.34 1.68
CA GLU A 276 9.69 -8.67 1.06
C GLU A 276 9.05 -8.69 -0.32
N ALA A 277 9.81 -9.06 -1.35
CA ALA A 277 9.32 -9.18 -2.71
C ALA A 277 8.78 -10.59 -3.02
N ALA A 278 9.19 -11.60 -2.24
CA ALA A 278 8.85 -13.02 -2.40
C ALA A 278 8.87 -13.49 -3.86
N PRO A 279 10.04 -13.49 -4.54
CA PRO A 279 10.15 -13.91 -5.93
C PRO A 279 9.71 -15.37 -6.09
N VAL A 280 8.86 -15.62 -7.09
CA VAL A 280 8.23 -16.93 -7.30
C VAL A 280 9.24 -18.05 -7.58
N ASP A 281 10.37 -17.70 -8.18
CA ASP A 281 11.46 -18.59 -8.58
C ASP A 281 12.55 -18.80 -7.51
N VAL A 282 12.52 -18.02 -6.42
CA VAL A 282 13.52 -18.10 -5.33
C VAL A 282 12.87 -18.52 -4.01
N ASP A 283 11.94 -17.71 -3.51
CA ASP A 283 11.17 -18.01 -2.32
C ASP A 283 9.77 -17.39 -2.43
N PRO A 284 8.78 -18.13 -3.00
CA PRO A 284 7.44 -17.62 -3.20
C PRO A 284 6.65 -17.40 -1.90
N ARG A 285 7.09 -18.01 -0.79
CA ARG A 285 6.36 -18.05 0.49
C ARG A 285 7.37 -17.96 1.63
N PRO A 286 7.96 -16.80 1.89
CA PRO A 286 8.82 -16.62 3.06
C PRO A 286 7.98 -16.71 4.34
N ALA A 287 8.53 -17.32 5.38
CA ALA A 287 7.87 -17.55 6.67
C ALA A 287 7.41 -16.23 7.30
N ARG A 288 8.17 -15.14 7.15
CA ARG A 288 7.77 -13.80 7.59
C ARG A 288 6.48 -13.26 6.94
N LEU A 289 6.04 -13.80 5.81
CA LEU A 289 4.72 -13.47 5.23
C LEU A 289 3.67 -14.56 5.48
N VAL A 290 4.08 -15.83 5.50
CA VAL A 290 3.16 -16.95 5.76
C VAL A 290 2.63 -16.94 7.19
N LEU A 291 3.46 -16.69 8.20
CA LEU A 291 3.04 -16.75 9.60
C LEU A 291 2.02 -15.65 9.95
N PRO A 292 2.24 -14.36 9.59
CA PRO A 292 1.20 -13.34 9.74
C PRO A 292 -0.06 -13.63 8.91
N ASN A 293 0.07 -14.16 7.68
CA ASN A 293 -1.09 -14.54 6.88
C ASN A 293 -1.91 -15.63 7.57
N ALA A 294 -1.26 -16.66 8.13
CA ALA A 294 -1.92 -17.74 8.85
C ALA A 294 -2.65 -17.22 10.11
N LEU A 295 -1.99 -16.35 10.90
CA LEU A 295 -2.58 -15.72 12.08
C LEU A 295 -3.82 -14.87 11.73
N LEU A 296 -3.73 -14.10 10.65
CA LEU A 296 -4.77 -13.14 10.25
C LEU A 296 -5.81 -13.70 9.28
N ARG A 297 -5.65 -14.96 8.84
CA ARG A 297 -6.56 -15.62 7.90
C ARG A 297 -8.04 -15.57 8.31
N PRO A 298 -8.41 -15.73 9.60
CA PRO A 298 -9.82 -15.64 10.02
C PRO A 298 -10.45 -14.25 9.78
N PHE A 299 -9.64 -13.19 9.71
CA PHE A 299 -10.06 -11.79 9.56
C PHE A 299 -9.88 -11.26 8.13
N ARG A 300 -9.44 -12.12 7.21
CA ARG A 300 -9.21 -11.76 5.81
C ARG A 300 -10.53 -11.52 5.10
N ALA A 301 -10.59 -10.49 4.26
CA ALA A 301 -11.75 -10.24 3.41
C ALA A 301 -12.05 -11.49 2.56
N PRO A 302 -13.32 -11.88 2.37
CA PRO A 302 -13.67 -13.07 1.59
C PRO A 302 -13.41 -12.91 0.08
N LYS A 303 -13.28 -11.66 -0.39
CA LYS A 303 -13.02 -11.28 -1.78
C LYS A 303 -12.31 -9.94 -1.83
N VAL A 304 -11.66 -9.66 -2.95
CA VAL A 304 -10.99 -8.39 -3.24
C VAL A 304 -11.27 -7.94 -4.67
N ALA A 305 -11.35 -6.62 -4.87
CA ALA A 305 -11.40 -6.01 -6.19
C ALA A 305 -10.08 -5.28 -6.42
N LEU A 306 -9.30 -5.74 -7.41
CA LEU A 306 -7.93 -5.28 -7.66
C LEU A 306 -7.84 -4.54 -8.98
N HIS A 307 -8.24 -5.19 -10.08
CA HIS A 307 -8.22 -4.63 -11.44
C HIS A 307 -9.61 -4.45 -12.03
N THR A 308 -9.71 -3.63 -13.07
CA THR A 308 -10.88 -3.57 -13.95
C THR A 308 -10.87 -4.73 -14.95
N GLY A 309 -12.04 -5.01 -15.54
CA GLY A 309 -12.19 -6.10 -16.51
C GLY A 309 -11.37 -5.87 -17.78
N SER A 310 -10.88 -6.95 -18.38
CA SER A 310 -10.14 -6.87 -19.64
C SER A 310 -11.05 -6.64 -20.84
N LYS A 311 -10.73 -5.64 -21.67
CA LYS A 311 -11.45 -5.39 -22.94
C LYS A 311 -10.85 -6.14 -24.13
N TYR A 312 -9.55 -6.42 -24.11
CA TYR A 312 -8.79 -6.93 -25.25
C TYR A 312 -8.02 -8.23 -24.97
N GLY A 313 -8.31 -8.91 -23.84
CA GLY A 313 -7.61 -10.13 -23.44
C GLY A 313 -6.26 -9.88 -22.75
N GLU A 314 -5.99 -8.63 -22.39
CA GLU A 314 -4.82 -8.23 -21.60
C GLU A 314 -4.86 -8.89 -20.21
N PRO A 315 -3.70 -9.25 -19.62
CA PRO A 315 -3.62 -9.75 -18.25
C PRO A 315 -4.32 -8.82 -17.25
N ARG A 316 -5.09 -9.38 -16.32
CA ARG A 316 -5.77 -8.67 -15.23
C ARG A 316 -5.86 -9.57 -14.01
N ILE A 317 -5.84 -8.97 -12.83
CA ILE A 317 -6.08 -9.65 -11.55
C ILE A 317 -7.56 -9.47 -11.17
N VAL A 318 -8.42 -10.30 -11.76
CA VAL A 318 -9.88 -10.32 -11.55
C VAL A 318 -10.38 -11.75 -11.35
N GLY A 319 -11.52 -11.90 -10.66
CA GLY A 319 -12.15 -13.20 -10.44
C GLY A 319 -11.21 -14.22 -9.79
N LEU A 320 -10.97 -15.36 -10.46
CA LEU A 320 -10.10 -16.42 -9.95
C LEU A 320 -8.67 -15.96 -9.65
N THR A 321 -8.09 -15.09 -10.49
CA THR A 321 -6.71 -14.60 -10.28
C THR A 321 -6.62 -13.66 -9.08
N ALA A 322 -7.68 -12.89 -8.80
CA ALA A 322 -7.77 -12.08 -7.59
C ALA A 322 -7.89 -12.95 -6.33
N ASP A 323 -8.66 -14.04 -6.39
CA ASP A 323 -8.75 -15.02 -5.30
C ASP A 323 -7.42 -15.74 -5.05
N GLN A 324 -6.71 -16.13 -6.12
CA GLN A 324 -5.37 -16.70 -6.02
C GLN A 324 -4.37 -15.72 -5.40
N TRP A 325 -4.39 -14.46 -5.82
CA TRP A 325 -3.54 -13.43 -5.21
C TRP A 325 -3.85 -13.24 -3.73
N LEU A 326 -5.12 -13.22 -3.35
CA LEU A 326 -5.57 -13.09 -1.95
C LEU A 326 -5.07 -14.25 -1.07
N LYS A 327 -4.99 -15.47 -1.63
CA LYS A 327 -4.62 -16.71 -0.93
C LYS A 327 -3.18 -17.16 -1.17
N ARG A 328 -2.33 -16.34 -1.81
CA ARG A 328 -0.98 -16.73 -2.25
C ARG A 328 -0.03 -17.19 -1.15
N PHE A 329 -0.31 -16.81 0.10
CA PHE A 329 0.45 -17.22 1.29
C PHE A 329 -0.27 -18.27 2.14
N ASP A 330 -1.38 -18.83 1.66
CA ASP A 330 -2.07 -19.90 2.36
C ASP A 330 -1.23 -21.18 2.35
N VAL A 331 -1.26 -21.82 3.50
CA VAL A 331 -0.62 -23.11 3.79
C VAL A 331 -1.58 -23.91 4.65
N GLU A 332 -1.42 -25.23 4.63
CA GLU A 332 -2.22 -26.11 5.48
C GLU A 332 -1.80 -25.95 6.94
N GLU A 333 -2.72 -26.17 7.88
CA GLU A 333 -2.45 -25.98 9.32
C GLU A 333 -1.26 -26.84 9.82
N GLY A 334 -1.14 -28.06 9.30
CA GLY A 334 -0.02 -28.96 9.59
C GLY A 334 1.35 -28.46 9.08
N GLU A 335 1.38 -27.52 8.14
CA GLU A 335 2.62 -26.96 7.58
C GLU A 335 3.17 -25.78 8.42
N ILE A 336 2.38 -25.21 9.33
CA ILE A 336 2.78 -24.03 10.12
C ILE A 336 4.06 -24.29 10.92
N ILE A 337 4.23 -25.49 11.47
CA ILE A 337 5.45 -25.87 12.21
C ILE A 337 6.69 -25.83 11.29
N ALA A 338 6.55 -26.25 10.02
CA ALA A 338 7.64 -26.19 9.06
C ALA A 338 8.03 -24.73 8.75
N TYR A 339 7.06 -23.81 8.67
CA TYR A 339 7.32 -22.39 8.49
C TYR A 339 7.92 -21.73 9.74
N LYS A 340 7.51 -22.13 10.94
CA LYS A 340 8.18 -21.70 12.19
C LYS A 340 9.64 -22.13 12.22
N ARG A 341 9.97 -23.31 11.68
CA ARG A 341 11.36 -23.76 11.50
C ARG A 341 12.09 -22.95 10.43
N LYS A 342 11.47 -22.75 9.26
CA LYS A 342 12.03 -21.94 8.16
C LYS A 342 12.37 -20.52 8.61
N LEU A 343 11.55 -19.91 9.46
CA LEU A 343 11.78 -18.58 10.02
C LEU A 343 13.15 -18.46 10.69
N LEU A 344 13.67 -19.55 11.30
CA LEU A 344 14.97 -19.53 11.98
C LEU A 344 16.15 -19.16 11.07
N ASP A 345 16.01 -19.43 9.77
CA ASP A 345 17.01 -19.12 8.74
C ASP A 345 16.77 -17.74 8.07
N GLU A 346 15.66 -17.06 8.39
CA GLU A 346 15.34 -15.75 7.83
C GLU A 346 16.02 -14.60 8.61
N PRO A 347 16.30 -13.47 7.94
CA PRO A 347 16.95 -12.32 8.57
C PRO A 347 16.15 -11.79 9.78
N LYS A 348 16.85 -11.65 10.91
CA LYS A 348 16.32 -11.05 12.13
C LYS A 348 16.24 -9.54 12.04
N LEU A 349 15.40 -8.95 12.89
CA LEU A 349 15.37 -7.52 13.13
C LEU A 349 16.65 -7.05 13.82
N SER A 350 17.02 -5.81 13.52
CA SER A 350 18.07 -5.04 14.20
C SER A 350 17.54 -3.68 14.62
N GLU A 351 18.25 -2.98 15.50
CA GLU A 351 17.90 -1.61 15.92
C GLU A 351 17.78 -0.65 14.73
N THR A 352 18.56 -0.87 13.66
CA THR A 352 18.51 -0.04 12.44
C THR A 352 17.27 -0.27 11.56
N SER A 353 16.59 -1.41 11.74
CA SER A 353 15.42 -1.81 10.95
C SER A 353 14.09 -1.67 11.70
N THR A 354 14.11 -1.13 12.92
CA THR A 354 12.94 -1.04 13.80
C THR A 354 12.79 0.35 14.38
N LEU A 355 11.55 0.76 14.66
CA LEU A 355 11.32 2.00 15.40
C LEU A 355 11.66 1.80 16.89
N PRO A 356 12.13 2.84 17.59
CA PRO A 356 12.46 2.75 19.02
C PRO A 356 11.28 2.34 19.92
N ALA A 357 10.04 2.68 19.52
CA ALA A 357 8.83 2.48 20.29
C ALA A 357 8.19 1.08 20.11
N ARG A 358 8.99 0.01 20.01
CA ARG A 358 8.48 -1.36 19.88
C ARG A 358 7.87 -1.87 21.20
N LEU A 359 6.75 -2.59 21.11
CA LEU A 359 6.02 -3.15 22.26
C LEU A 359 6.68 -4.39 22.86
#